data_AF-A0A2N4WTC4-F1
#
_entry.id   AF-A0A2N4WTC4-F1
#
_cell.length_a   1.000
_cell.length_b   1.000
_cell.length_c   1.000
_cell.angle_alpha   90.00
_cell.angle_beta   90.00
_cell.angle_gamma   90.00
#
_symmetry.space_group_name_H-M   'P 1'
#
loop_
_entity.id
_entity.type
_entity.pdbx_description
1 polymer ?
#
loop_
_entity_poly.entity_id
_entity_poly.type
_entity_poly.pdbx_seq_one_letter_code
_entity_poly.pdbx_strand_id
1 'polypeptide(L)'
;MKTSLEFEAPGDLSIGRVKITGAGREVADWVATPDDRTFRRDSLAPGFYTAEITPLGLAPQSLVFEVRRGEANTIVAPHFSALAVNGGGATFIGIKDREAAVGALYGKAMGMKVDFVPDEAVTPVEFACTAEGAVPDAPGERRIAIGLSQETGGTRESWKPFAGTASYELAGGRLSFRVEPRPGWSPASAERVRLSMAIEDLRVERLLLPMYRGGVQISVTPSVLSANDVEIEVMPADPRLRALVRALVAGTPEEAEAVRKLVLETGKVDAAREAEPADPWAEILTALLFIRFPDIFGSLTQDMADRLLETAPWAYDSHVIKARQMLYGSAQDDELETAGAVLQLLARAQAWNSPYFTYSNQLFSELIEALTSFAEAGEPSLRKQADQIRSRWLRDGPLQSSAGASFSWFRRDQDRLKEGMLAPDRSSKGQLAARSTTNLFSGRIAGGQISFGAGDSPGPREPKSAGQEPESLIDAAIAPEACPALKRNPGPENDPNKGRFGENDRAQGFALRASFKEVGDGEWVSIAMTVEAGRGVELGSGDCAWFCLHPTFQPQWVKVLFRGNAATLVLQAWGGFTLGVWLPEHRVELELDLSQVPGAPKAIVER
;
A
#
# COMPACT_ATOMS: atom_id res chain seq x y z
N MET A 1 31.66 -1.84 -33.32
CA MET A 1 31.01 -2.59 -32.21
C MET A 1 29.67 -1.93 -31.94
N LYS A 2 28.58 -2.68 -31.97
CA LYS A 2 27.24 -2.15 -31.65
C LYS A 2 27.11 -2.09 -30.13
N THR A 3 26.81 -0.91 -29.60
CA THR A 3 26.42 -0.73 -28.20
C THR A 3 24.90 -0.80 -28.15
N SER A 4 24.33 -1.69 -27.35
CA SER A 4 22.88 -1.85 -27.19
C SER A 4 22.46 -1.62 -25.74
N LEU A 5 21.23 -1.12 -25.57
CA LEU A 5 20.54 -0.99 -24.30
C LEU A 5 19.26 -1.81 -24.35
N GLU A 6 19.09 -2.65 -23.33
CA GLU A 6 17.84 -3.29 -22.95
C GLU A 6 17.48 -2.79 -21.56
N PHE A 7 16.33 -2.12 -21.44
CA PHE A 7 15.85 -1.54 -20.20
C PHE A 7 14.52 -2.18 -19.82
N GLU A 8 14.42 -2.70 -18.60
CA GLU A 8 13.19 -3.23 -18.04
C GLU A 8 12.68 -2.31 -16.93
N ALA A 9 11.44 -1.83 -17.08
CA ALA A 9 10.77 -1.00 -16.09
C ALA A 9 10.45 -1.77 -14.79
N PRO A 10 10.22 -1.10 -13.64
CA PRO A 10 10.05 -1.76 -12.35
C PRO A 10 9.01 -2.89 -12.31
N GLY A 11 9.36 -3.99 -11.63
CA GLY A 11 8.57 -5.22 -11.50
C GLY A 11 7.16 -5.07 -10.90
N ASP A 12 6.92 -4.00 -10.15
CA ASP A 12 5.67 -3.64 -9.47
C ASP A 12 4.97 -2.42 -10.10
N LEU A 13 5.53 -1.85 -11.18
CA LEU A 13 4.91 -0.76 -11.93
C LEU A 13 3.66 -1.27 -12.64
N SER A 14 2.47 -0.79 -12.24
CA SER A 14 1.23 -1.12 -12.94
C SER A 14 1.13 -0.39 -14.27
N ILE A 15 1.29 0.93 -14.27
CA ILE A 15 1.40 1.74 -15.48
C ILE A 15 2.19 3.00 -15.17
N GLY A 16 3.07 3.41 -16.08
CA GLY A 16 3.82 4.64 -15.94
C GLY A 16 4.58 5.01 -17.20
N ARG A 17 4.81 6.30 -17.38
CA ARG A 17 5.66 6.81 -18.46
C ARG A 17 7.12 6.63 -18.08
N VAL A 18 7.91 6.02 -18.95
CA VAL A 18 9.35 5.87 -18.78
C VAL A 18 10.03 6.69 -19.86
N LYS A 19 10.83 7.66 -19.43
CA LYS A 19 11.59 8.54 -20.31
C LYS A 19 13.08 8.32 -20.09
N ILE A 20 13.79 7.90 -21.13
CA ILE A 20 15.25 7.70 -21.08
C ILE A 20 15.92 8.85 -21.83
N THR A 21 16.83 9.53 -21.15
CA THR A 21 17.67 10.61 -21.71
C THR A 21 19.14 10.21 -21.63
N GLY A 22 19.89 10.42 -22.71
CA GLY A 22 21.32 10.17 -22.77
C GLY A 22 22.03 11.21 -23.64
N ALA A 23 23.20 11.66 -23.21
CA ALA A 23 23.96 12.72 -23.89
C ALA A 23 23.13 13.99 -24.23
N GLY A 24 22.21 14.37 -23.33
CA GLY A 24 21.34 15.53 -23.49
C GLY A 24 20.22 15.38 -24.53
N ARG A 25 19.95 14.17 -25.02
CA ARG A 25 18.86 13.88 -25.97
C ARG A 25 17.94 12.79 -25.45
N GLU A 26 16.66 12.89 -25.81
CA GLU A 26 15.68 11.84 -25.55
C GLU A 26 15.99 10.61 -26.41
N VAL A 27 16.09 9.47 -25.75
CA VAL A 27 16.44 8.17 -26.32
C VAL A 27 15.24 7.26 -26.36
N ALA A 28 14.36 7.36 -25.37
CA ALA A 28 13.11 6.63 -25.31
C ALA A 28 12.09 7.45 -24.54
N ASP A 29 10.83 7.35 -24.96
CA ASP A 29 9.69 7.83 -24.21
C ASP A 29 8.51 6.91 -24.54
N TRP A 30 8.07 6.13 -23.56
CA TRP A 30 6.97 5.20 -23.74
C TRP A 30 6.17 5.03 -22.45
N VAL A 31 4.97 4.46 -22.57
CA VAL A 31 4.14 4.08 -21.43
C VAL A 31 4.37 2.59 -21.14
N ALA A 32 5.06 2.29 -20.05
CA ALA A 32 5.27 0.94 -19.58
C ALA A 32 4.00 0.40 -18.90
N THR A 33 3.63 -0.84 -19.20
CA THR A 33 2.47 -1.56 -18.67
C THR A 33 2.90 -2.93 -18.15
N PRO A 34 2.04 -3.73 -17.49
CA PRO A 34 2.46 -5.02 -16.94
C PRO A 34 2.86 -6.03 -18.03
N ASP A 35 2.30 -5.92 -19.24
CA ASP A 35 2.58 -6.81 -20.37
C ASP A 35 3.65 -6.23 -21.34
N ASP A 36 4.01 -4.94 -21.21
CA ASP A 36 5.06 -4.29 -22.01
C ASP A 36 5.92 -3.35 -21.15
N ARG A 37 7.02 -3.89 -20.65
CA ARG A 37 7.97 -3.21 -19.74
C ARG A 37 9.33 -2.96 -20.33
N THR A 38 9.61 -3.60 -21.46
CA THR A 38 10.97 -3.71 -21.99
C THR A 38 11.16 -2.76 -23.15
N PHE A 39 12.18 -1.92 -23.04
CA PHE A 39 12.65 -1.10 -24.14
C PHE A 39 13.99 -1.63 -24.64
N ARG A 40 14.13 -1.79 -25.96
CA ARG A 40 15.39 -2.20 -26.58
C ARG A 40 15.80 -1.24 -27.70
N ARG A 41 17.04 -0.77 -27.67
CA ARG A 41 17.62 0.06 -28.72
C ARG A 41 19.09 -0.26 -28.96
N ASP A 42 19.43 -0.38 -30.24
CA ASP A 42 20.80 -0.59 -30.70
C ASP A 42 21.45 0.72 -31.13
N SER A 43 22.78 0.71 -31.19
CA SER A 43 23.62 1.81 -31.71
C SER A 43 23.57 3.09 -30.87
N LEU A 44 23.61 2.94 -29.54
CA LEU A 44 23.69 4.06 -28.59
C LEU A 44 25.12 4.52 -28.37
N ALA A 45 25.29 5.81 -28.05
CA ALA A 45 26.58 6.34 -27.63
C ALA A 45 26.90 5.84 -26.21
N PRO A 46 28.13 5.40 -25.92
CA PRO A 46 28.51 5.06 -24.55
C PRO A 46 28.51 6.32 -23.67
N GLY A 47 28.14 6.17 -22.40
CA GLY A 47 28.06 7.27 -21.44
C GLY A 47 27.00 7.05 -20.36
N PHE A 48 26.71 8.10 -19.59
CA PHE A 48 25.68 8.07 -18.56
C PHE A 48 24.30 8.41 -19.13
N TYR A 49 23.31 7.68 -18.65
CA TYR A 49 21.91 7.80 -19.03
C TYR A 49 21.06 8.00 -17.78
N THR A 50 19.92 8.66 -17.96
CA THR A 50 18.92 8.85 -16.91
C THR A 50 17.57 8.33 -17.41
N ALA A 51 16.95 7.42 -16.66
CA ALA A 51 15.57 7.01 -16.83
C ALA A 51 14.70 7.70 -15.78
N GLU A 52 13.75 8.52 -16.22
CA GLU A 52 12.71 9.07 -15.39
C GLU A 52 11.47 8.16 -15.50
N ILE A 53 11.08 7.57 -14.38
CA ILE A 53 9.95 6.65 -14.26
C ILE A 53 8.83 7.42 -13.56
N THR A 54 7.74 7.68 -14.28
CA THR A 54 6.59 8.44 -13.80
C THR A 54 5.37 7.52 -13.76
N PRO A 55 5.11 6.82 -12.64
CA PRO A 55 3.90 6.03 -12.51
C PRO A 55 2.67 6.92 -12.46
N LEU A 56 1.57 6.37 -12.95
CA LEU A 56 0.30 7.07 -12.94
C LEU A 56 -0.13 7.41 -11.50
N GLY A 57 -0.38 8.69 -11.25
CA GLY A 57 -0.82 9.22 -9.95
C GLY A 57 0.24 9.25 -8.86
N LEU A 58 1.51 8.99 -9.16
CA LEU A 58 2.62 9.05 -8.20
C LEU A 58 3.73 10.01 -8.66
N ALA A 59 4.55 10.45 -7.71
CA ALA A 59 5.72 11.28 -7.99
C ALA A 59 6.76 10.52 -8.85
N PRO A 60 7.39 11.18 -9.84
CA PRO A 60 8.40 10.57 -10.67
C PRO A 60 9.64 10.18 -9.88
N GLN A 61 10.30 9.12 -10.31
CA GLN A 61 11.55 8.61 -9.74
C GLN A 61 12.62 8.57 -10.82
N SER A 62 13.80 9.08 -10.50
CA SER A 62 14.92 9.13 -11.44
C SER A 62 15.91 8.00 -11.17
N LEU A 63 16.36 7.37 -12.24
CA LEU A 63 17.34 6.31 -12.23
C LEU A 63 18.52 6.68 -13.12
N VAL A 64 19.75 6.52 -12.63
CA VAL A 64 20.97 6.82 -13.36
C VAL A 64 21.79 5.55 -13.56
N PHE A 65 22.22 5.29 -14.79
CA PHE A 65 22.98 4.10 -15.17
C PHE A 65 24.03 4.40 -16.25
N GLU A 66 25.01 3.52 -16.39
CA GLU A 66 26.09 3.62 -17.37
C GLU A 66 25.83 2.68 -18.56
N VAL A 67 26.00 3.18 -19.78
CA VAL A 67 25.99 2.39 -21.02
C VAL A 67 27.44 2.24 -21.51
N ARG A 68 27.97 1.02 -21.45
CA ARG A 68 29.35 0.69 -21.80
C ARG A 68 29.52 0.32 -23.27
N ARG A 69 30.67 0.69 -23.83
CA ARG A 69 30.98 0.55 -25.26
C ARG A 69 31.13 -0.91 -25.66
N GLY A 70 30.35 -1.35 -26.65
CA GLY A 70 30.46 -2.70 -27.22
C GLY A 70 29.90 -3.81 -26.33
N GLU A 71 29.23 -3.46 -25.24
CA GLU A 71 28.52 -4.38 -24.36
C GLU A 71 27.01 -4.38 -24.67
N ALA A 72 26.34 -5.49 -24.33
CA ALA A 72 24.89 -5.54 -24.22
C ALA A 72 24.53 -5.07 -22.81
N ASN A 73 24.08 -3.82 -22.70
CA ASN A 73 23.76 -3.21 -21.41
C ASN A 73 22.31 -3.57 -21.06
N THR A 74 22.12 -4.53 -20.15
CA THR A 74 20.80 -4.88 -19.62
C THR A 74 20.62 -4.21 -18.27
N ILE A 75 19.61 -3.34 -18.17
CA ILE A 75 19.28 -2.59 -16.97
C ILE A 75 17.88 -3.01 -16.51
N VAL A 76 17.79 -3.65 -15.36
CA VAL A 76 16.52 -3.99 -14.72
C VAL A 76 16.27 -2.99 -13.60
N ALA A 77 15.20 -2.20 -13.72
CA ALA A 77 14.85 -1.23 -12.71
C ALA A 77 14.37 -1.94 -11.42
N PRO A 78 14.82 -1.50 -10.22
CA PRO A 78 14.31 -1.98 -8.95
C PRO A 78 12.81 -1.73 -8.85
N HIS A 79 12.16 -2.42 -7.91
CA HIS A 79 10.76 -2.13 -7.58
C HIS A 79 10.54 -0.63 -7.32
N PHE A 80 9.47 -0.08 -7.87
CA PHE A 80 9.08 1.30 -7.72
C PHE A 80 8.86 1.65 -6.25
N SER A 81 8.33 0.72 -5.44
CA SER A 81 8.26 0.87 -3.98
C SER A 81 9.63 1.17 -3.36
N ALA A 82 10.69 0.50 -3.83
CA ALA A 82 12.07 0.72 -3.40
C ALA A 82 12.65 2.05 -3.95
N LEU A 83 12.28 2.46 -5.15
CA LEU A 83 12.68 3.76 -5.71
C LEU A 83 12.03 4.92 -4.94
N ALA A 84 10.73 4.83 -4.65
CA ALA A 84 9.97 5.84 -3.92
C ALA A 84 10.47 6.05 -2.48
N VAL A 85 11.16 5.06 -1.90
CA VAL A 85 11.78 5.15 -0.57
C VAL A 85 12.91 6.19 -0.51
N ASN A 86 13.58 6.46 -1.63
CA ASN A 86 14.72 7.39 -1.67
C ASN A 86 14.31 8.88 -1.76
N GLY A 87 13.00 9.17 -1.71
CA GLY A 87 12.48 10.50 -2.02
C GLY A 87 12.69 10.86 -3.49
N GLY A 88 12.44 12.11 -3.91
CA GLY A 88 12.62 12.55 -5.30
C GLY A 88 14.08 12.57 -5.82
N GLY A 89 15.02 11.91 -5.12
CA GLY A 89 16.42 11.82 -5.50
C GLY A 89 16.69 10.75 -6.56
N ALA A 90 17.77 10.92 -7.33
CA ALA A 90 18.18 9.96 -8.34
C ALA A 90 18.82 8.70 -7.72
N THR A 91 18.36 7.51 -8.11
CA THR A 91 18.94 6.22 -7.72
C THR A 91 20.01 5.79 -8.74
N PHE A 92 21.19 5.37 -8.29
CA PHE A 92 22.31 5.00 -9.16
C PHE A 92 22.48 3.48 -9.24
N ILE A 93 22.54 2.91 -10.45
CA ILE A 93 22.72 1.46 -10.68
C ILE A 93 24.00 1.17 -11.44
N GLY A 94 24.83 0.26 -10.91
CA GLY A 94 26.02 -0.26 -11.60
C GLY A 94 27.14 0.77 -11.81
N ILE A 95 27.05 1.94 -11.20
CA ILE A 95 28.02 3.05 -11.34
C ILE A 95 29.05 2.97 -10.22
N LYS A 96 30.32 2.80 -10.60
CA LYS A 96 31.46 2.78 -9.67
C LYS A 96 31.90 4.18 -9.24
N ASP A 97 31.74 5.18 -10.12
CA ASP A 97 32.13 6.56 -9.88
C ASP A 97 30.91 7.49 -10.00
N ARG A 98 30.29 7.79 -8.85
CA ARG A 98 29.06 8.60 -8.78
C ARG A 98 29.34 10.09 -9.04
N GLU A 99 30.52 10.59 -8.69
CA GLU A 99 30.90 11.98 -8.93
C GLU A 99 31.07 12.26 -10.43
N ALA A 100 31.71 11.33 -11.16
CA ALA A 100 31.82 11.40 -12.60
C ALA A 100 30.44 11.35 -13.29
N ALA A 101 29.50 10.54 -12.77
CA ALA A 101 28.15 10.43 -13.30
C ALA A 101 27.35 11.73 -13.13
N VAL A 102 27.38 12.33 -11.93
CA VAL A 102 26.71 13.61 -11.65
C VAL A 102 27.34 14.74 -12.48
N GLY A 103 28.67 14.81 -12.54
CA GLY A 103 29.39 15.82 -13.32
C GLY A 103 29.12 15.74 -14.83
N ALA A 104 28.94 14.54 -15.37
CA ALA A 104 28.65 14.31 -16.78
C ALA A 104 27.19 14.63 -17.16
N LEU A 105 26.23 14.37 -16.27
CA LEU A 105 24.79 14.55 -16.55
C LEU A 105 24.30 15.98 -16.32
N TYR A 106 24.79 16.65 -15.28
CA TYR A 106 24.29 17.96 -14.87
C TYR A 106 25.24 19.12 -15.23
N GLY A 107 26.47 18.82 -15.64
CA GLY A 107 27.49 19.80 -16.03
C GLY A 107 27.91 20.73 -14.88
N LYS A 108 29.02 21.45 -15.06
CA LYS A 108 29.50 22.53 -14.14
C LYS A 108 28.54 23.73 -14.01
N ALA A 109 27.31 23.65 -14.53
CA ALA A 109 26.43 24.78 -14.78
C ALA A 109 25.47 25.14 -13.62
N MET A 110 25.42 24.36 -12.55
CA MET A 110 24.91 24.86 -11.28
C MET A 110 26.04 24.85 -10.26
N GLY A 111 26.41 26.03 -9.77
CA GLY A 111 27.22 26.20 -8.56
C GLY A 111 26.52 25.69 -7.30
N MET A 112 25.77 24.59 -7.38
CA MET A 112 25.43 23.78 -6.22
C MET A 112 26.73 23.12 -5.76
N LYS A 113 27.27 23.60 -4.64
CA LYS A 113 28.07 22.72 -3.79
C LYS A 113 27.15 21.56 -3.43
N VAL A 114 27.34 20.42 -4.08
CA VAL A 114 26.88 19.16 -3.53
C VAL A 114 27.88 18.87 -2.43
N ASP A 115 27.49 19.16 -1.18
CA ASP A 115 28.29 18.78 -0.02
C ASP A 115 28.25 17.25 0.08
N PHE A 116 29.22 16.61 -0.58
CA PHE A 116 29.48 15.19 -0.40
C PHE A 116 30.23 15.00 0.92
N VAL A 117 29.60 14.31 1.86
CA VAL A 117 30.28 13.79 3.05
C VAL A 117 31.18 12.63 2.57
N PRO A 118 32.52 12.71 2.73
CA PRO A 118 33.40 11.62 2.34
C PRO A 118 33.16 10.38 3.21
N ASP A 119 33.24 9.20 2.60
CA ASP A 119 32.96 7.88 3.21
C ASP A 119 33.95 7.44 4.32
N GLU A 120 34.84 8.35 4.76
CA GLU A 120 35.81 8.13 5.85
C GLU A 120 35.78 9.20 6.95
N ALA A 121 34.77 10.07 6.97
CA ALA A 121 34.55 10.98 8.09
C ALA A 121 33.06 11.18 8.38
N VAL A 122 32.35 10.10 8.73
CA VAL A 122 31.11 10.22 9.51
C VAL A 122 31.53 10.36 10.97
N THR A 123 32.02 11.54 11.35
CA THR A 123 31.68 12.02 12.69
C THR A 123 30.17 12.22 12.68
N PRO A 124 29.42 11.64 13.64
CA PRO A 124 27.99 11.89 13.73
C PRO A 124 27.80 13.40 13.76
N VAL A 125 26.91 13.91 12.90
CA VAL A 125 26.38 15.25 13.08
C VAL A 125 25.60 15.19 14.39
N GLU A 126 26.29 15.48 15.49
CA GLU A 126 25.64 15.96 16.69
C GLU A 126 24.92 17.24 16.28
N PHE A 127 23.60 17.16 16.19
CA PHE A 127 22.79 18.32 16.44
C PHE A 127 23.16 18.78 17.85
N ALA A 128 23.93 19.86 17.93
CA ALA A 128 24.15 20.58 19.17
C ALA A 128 22.80 21.16 19.62
N CYS A 129 21.99 20.34 20.28
CA CYS A 129 21.05 20.82 21.28
C CYS A 129 21.94 21.38 22.39
N THR A 130 22.10 22.70 22.40
CA THR A 130 22.66 23.41 23.54
C THR A 130 21.82 23.03 24.75
N ALA A 131 22.45 22.27 25.65
CA ALA A 131 21.92 21.97 26.96
C ALA A 131 21.90 23.27 27.77
N GLU A 132 20.72 23.79 28.05
CA GLU A 132 20.32 24.35 29.33
C GLU A 132 18.88 24.87 29.23
N GLY A 133 17.96 24.06 29.75
CA GLY A 133 16.53 24.33 29.74
C GLY A 133 15.80 23.01 29.65
N ALA A 134 15.16 22.60 30.74
CA ALA A 134 14.33 21.41 30.79
C ALA A 134 13.38 21.39 29.58
N VAL A 135 13.57 20.42 28.67
CA VAL A 135 12.69 20.25 27.52
C VAL A 135 11.49 19.39 27.97
N PRO A 136 10.25 19.86 27.82
CA PRO A 136 9.05 19.08 28.15
C PRO A 136 8.88 17.90 27.18
N ASP A 137 8.12 16.87 27.59
CA ASP A 137 7.73 15.70 26.80
C ASP A 137 7.58 15.95 25.29
N ALA A 138 8.23 15.14 24.45
CA ALA A 138 8.30 15.37 23.00
C ALA A 138 6.89 15.30 22.34
N PRO A 139 6.42 16.38 21.69
CA PRO A 139 5.15 16.38 20.97
C PRO A 139 5.29 15.64 19.63
N GLY A 140 4.40 14.67 19.33
CA GLY A 140 4.21 14.19 17.95
C GLY A 140 4.20 12.68 17.70
N GLU A 141 4.27 11.83 18.72
CA GLU A 141 4.10 10.37 18.55
C GLU A 141 2.66 9.94 18.87
N ARG A 142 2.06 9.09 18.04
CA ARG A 142 0.69 8.56 18.24
C ARG A 142 0.64 7.05 18.05
N ARG A 143 -0.19 6.36 18.82
CA ARG A 143 -0.49 4.94 18.57
C ARG A 143 -1.35 4.78 17.32
N ILE A 144 -1.08 3.73 16.56
CA ILE A 144 -1.85 3.32 15.40
C ILE A 144 -2.18 1.82 15.50
N ALA A 145 -3.40 1.46 15.14
CA ALA A 145 -3.81 0.08 14.95
C ALA A 145 -4.57 -0.06 13.63
N ILE A 146 -4.26 -1.12 12.88
CA ILE A 146 -4.86 -1.44 11.59
C ILE A 146 -5.41 -2.86 11.67
N GLY A 147 -6.65 -3.06 11.25
CA GLY A 147 -7.27 -4.37 11.33
C GLY A 147 -8.40 -4.58 10.35
N LEU A 148 -8.68 -5.86 10.08
CA LEU A 148 -9.72 -6.30 9.17
C LEU A 148 -10.90 -6.88 9.91
N SER A 149 -12.10 -6.54 9.46
CA SER A 149 -13.35 -7.17 9.88
C SER A 149 -14.07 -7.71 8.66
N GLN A 150 -14.80 -8.81 8.82
CA GLN A 150 -15.66 -9.38 7.80
C GLN A 150 -17.10 -9.38 8.29
N GLU A 151 -18.04 -9.13 7.40
CA GLU A 151 -19.46 -9.24 7.71
C GLU A 151 -19.88 -10.71 7.82
N THR A 152 -20.80 -11.02 8.74
CA THR A 152 -21.39 -12.36 8.82
C THR A 152 -22.45 -12.48 7.72
N GLY A 153 -22.30 -13.49 6.86
CA GLY A 153 -23.22 -13.73 5.74
C GLY A 153 -24.69 -13.63 6.15
N GLY A 154 -25.46 -12.84 5.39
CA GLY A 154 -26.89 -12.64 5.61
C GLY A 154 -27.28 -11.69 6.76
N THR A 155 -26.33 -11.23 7.60
CA THR A 155 -26.63 -10.29 8.69
C THR A 155 -25.86 -9.00 8.52
N ARG A 156 -26.58 -7.92 8.29
CA ARG A 156 -25.96 -6.65 7.96
C ARG A 156 -25.37 -5.94 9.19
N GLU A 157 -24.25 -5.25 8.99
CA GLU A 157 -23.45 -4.58 10.01
C GLU A 157 -22.98 -5.52 11.14
N SER A 158 -22.95 -6.83 10.88
CA SER A 158 -22.49 -7.84 11.84
C SER A 158 -21.02 -8.19 11.58
N TRP A 159 -20.13 -7.50 12.29
CA TRP A 159 -18.69 -7.60 12.05
C TRP A 159 -18.05 -8.70 12.93
N LYS A 160 -17.37 -9.65 12.30
CA LYS A 160 -16.53 -10.68 12.91
C LYS A 160 -15.06 -10.50 12.45
N PRO A 161 -14.08 -11.11 13.15
CA PRO A 161 -12.71 -11.16 12.66
C PRO A 161 -12.64 -11.70 11.23
N PHE A 162 -11.74 -11.13 10.42
CA PHE A 162 -11.50 -11.55 9.05
C PHE A 162 -10.88 -12.95 9.02
N ALA A 163 -11.39 -13.79 8.12
CA ALA A 163 -11.03 -15.21 8.02
C ALA A 163 -10.05 -15.56 6.89
N GLY A 164 -9.61 -14.57 6.10
CA GLY A 164 -8.58 -14.76 5.07
C GLY A 164 -7.15 -14.59 5.61
N THR A 165 -6.19 -14.50 4.70
CA THR A 165 -4.77 -14.31 5.02
C THR A 165 -4.35 -12.87 4.77
N ALA A 166 -3.40 -12.39 5.56
CA ALA A 166 -2.77 -11.10 5.34
C ALA A 166 -1.27 -11.22 5.64
N SER A 167 -0.44 -10.78 4.71
CA SER A 167 1.00 -10.59 4.91
C SER A 167 1.31 -9.10 4.79
N TYR A 168 2.48 -8.67 5.26
CA TYR A 168 2.92 -7.29 5.03
C TYR A 168 4.42 -7.16 4.83
N GLU A 169 4.82 -6.00 4.36
CA GLU A 169 6.18 -5.54 4.18
C GLU A 169 6.32 -4.10 4.70
N LEU A 170 7.44 -3.78 5.35
CA LEU A 170 7.79 -2.42 5.75
C LEU A 170 9.00 -1.93 4.94
N ALA A 171 8.76 -0.94 4.08
CA ALA A 171 9.79 -0.33 3.25
C ALA A 171 9.63 1.19 3.28
N GLY A 172 10.69 1.94 3.55
CA GLY A 172 10.61 3.41 3.46
C GLY A 172 9.78 4.12 4.52
N GLY A 173 9.37 3.44 5.60
CA GLY A 173 8.33 3.96 6.50
C GLY A 173 6.90 3.74 5.99
N ARG A 174 6.74 3.20 4.77
CA ARG A 174 5.47 2.72 4.22
C ARG A 174 5.24 1.27 4.65
N LEU A 175 4.10 1.04 5.27
CA LEU A 175 3.62 -0.30 5.62
C LEU A 175 2.67 -0.79 4.53
N SER A 176 2.99 -1.91 3.91
CA SER A 176 2.20 -2.49 2.82
C SER A 176 1.67 -3.86 3.21
N PHE A 177 0.36 -4.07 3.18
CA PHE A 177 -0.27 -5.36 3.39
C PHE A 177 -0.70 -5.98 2.06
N ARG A 178 -0.54 -7.28 1.92
CA ARG A 178 -1.22 -8.08 0.91
C ARG A 178 -2.28 -8.91 1.62
N VAL A 179 -3.54 -8.70 1.26
CA VAL A 179 -4.71 -9.34 1.85
C VAL A 179 -5.31 -10.27 0.80
N GLU A 180 -5.38 -11.55 1.15
CA GLU A 180 -5.91 -12.58 0.27
C GLU A 180 -7.17 -13.20 0.92
N PRO A 181 -8.24 -13.43 0.13
CA PRO A 181 -9.43 -14.05 0.66
C PRO A 181 -9.17 -15.53 1.02
N ARG A 182 -9.99 -16.09 1.91
CA ARG A 182 -9.91 -17.52 2.23
C ARG A 182 -10.15 -18.41 0.99
N PRO A 183 -9.60 -19.63 0.96
CA PRO A 183 -9.94 -20.60 -0.09
C PRO A 183 -11.46 -20.78 -0.23
N GLY A 184 -11.96 -20.81 -1.47
CA GLY A 184 -13.39 -20.92 -1.78
C GLY A 184 -14.19 -19.62 -1.62
N TRP A 185 -13.54 -18.48 -1.35
CA TRP A 185 -14.20 -17.18 -1.41
C TRP A 185 -14.64 -16.84 -2.83
N SER A 186 -15.89 -16.39 -2.97
CA SER A 186 -16.39 -15.82 -4.22
C SER A 186 -16.35 -14.29 -4.16
N PRO A 187 -15.70 -13.61 -5.12
CA PRO A 187 -15.78 -12.14 -5.25
C PRO A 187 -17.21 -11.62 -5.40
N ALA A 188 -18.13 -12.44 -5.92
CA ALA A 188 -19.57 -12.13 -6.04
C ALA A 188 -20.35 -12.28 -4.72
N SER A 189 -19.68 -12.71 -3.64
CA SER A 189 -20.27 -12.81 -2.31
C SER A 189 -20.69 -11.43 -1.78
N ALA A 190 -21.86 -11.36 -1.16
CA ALA A 190 -22.29 -10.18 -0.41
C ALA A 190 -21.57 -10.01 0.95
N GLU A 191 -20.64 -10.92 1.30
CA GLU A 191 -19.83 -10.79 2.52
C GLU A 191 -18.83 -9.62 2.37
N ARG A 192 -19.10 -8.50 3.04
CA ARG A 192 -18.25 -7.31 2.97
C ARG A 192 -17.03 -7.45 3.88
N VAL A 193 -15.88 -6.97 3.40
CA VAL A 193 -14.65 -6.85 4.20
C VAL A 193 -14.39 -5.37 4.46
N ARG A 194 -14.00 -5.05 5.69
CA ARG A 194 -13.75 -3.67 6.13
C ARG A 194 -12.36 -3.56 6.76
N LEU A 195 -11.57 -2.62 6.26
CA LEU A 195 -10.38 -2.14 6.93
C LEU A 195 -10.76 -1.08 7.96
N SER A 196 -10.18 -1.16 9.15
CA SER A 196 -10.29 -0.16 10.21
C SER A 196 -8.90 0.30 10.60
N MET A 197 -8.68 1.60 10.59
CA MET A 197 -7.46 2.25 11.08
C MET A 197 -7.83 3.15 12.26
N ALA A 198 -7.21 2.94 13.42
CA ALA A 198 -7.38 3.78 14.59
C ALA A 198 -6.07 4.50 14.88
N ILE A 199 -6.11 5.84 14.90
CA ILE A 199 -4.98 6.69 15.29
C ILE A 199 -5.36 7.41 16.58
N GLU A 200 -4.49 7.33 17.57
CA GLU A 200 -4.65 7.92 18.89
C GLU A 200 -4.90 9.44 18.83
N ASP A 201 -5.90 9.90 19.57
CA ASP A 201 -6.33 11.30 19.70
C ASP A 201 -6.53 12.03 18.35
N LEU A 202 -6.91 11.27 17.32
CA LEU A 202 -7.08 11.80 15.98
C LEU A 202 -8.37 11.30 15.33
N ARG A 203 -8.44 10.00 15.00
CA ARG A 203 -9.58 9.43 14.29
C ARG A 203 -9.61 7.91 14.32
N VAL A 204 -10.79 7.35 14.07
CA VAL A 204 -10.94 5.99 13.56
C VAL A 204 -11.55 6.06 12.17
N GLU A 205 -10.82 5.57 11.19
CA GLU A 205 -11.18 5.58 9.77
C GLU A 205 -11.50 4.16 9.30
N ARG A 206 -12.53 4.03 8.47
CA ARG A 206 -13.05 2.75 7.98
C ARG A 206 -13.27 2.80 6.49
N LEU A 207 -12.92 1.72 5.82
CA LEU A 207 -13.05 1.57 4.37
C LEU A 207 -13.56 0.17 4.07
N LEU A 208 -14.46 0.03 3.11
CA LEU A 208 -14.79 -1.28 2.56
C LEU A 208 -13.72 -1.67 1.55
N LEU A 209 -13.30 -2.94 1.58
CA LEU A 209 -12.30 -3.46 0.67
C LEU A 209 -13.00 -4.16 -0.50
N PRO A 210 -12.80 -3.71 -1.75
CA PRO A 210 -13.21 -4.48 -2.91
C PRO A 210 -12.30 -5.70 -3.01
N MET A 211 -12.76 -6.85 -2.51
CA MET A 211 -11.98 -8.09 -2.50
C MET A 211 -11.89 -8.69 -3.91
N TYR A 212 -10.99 -8.11 -4.73
CA TYR A 212 -10.71 -8.57 -6.09
C TYR A 212 -10.30 -10.04 -6.13
N ARG A 213 -10.51 -10.68 -7.28
CA ARG A 213 -9.89 -11.96 -7.57
C ARG A 213 -8.37 -11.78 -7.58
N GLY A 214 -7.68 -12.54 -6.73
CA GLY A 214 -6.22 -12.39 -6.51
C GLY A 214 -5.86 -11.50 -5.32
N GLY A 215 -6.84 -10.88 -4.64
CA GLY A 215 -6.63 -10.15 -3.40
C GLY A 215 -6.37 -8.65 -3.57
N VAL A 216 -6.08 -8.01 -2.44
CA VAL A 216 -5.97 -6.55 -2.30
C VAL A 216 -4.62 -6.22 -1.68
N GLN A 217 -3.96 -5.19 -2.21
CA GLN A 217 -2.80 -4.57 -1.60
C GLN A 217 -3.24 -3.27 -0.90
N ILE A 218 -2.90 -3.15 0.38
CA ILE A 218 -3.18 -1.96 1.20
C ILE A 218 -1.85 -1.32 1.53
N SER A 219 -1.71 -0.02 1.39
CA SER A 219 -0.51 0.70 1.78
C SER A 219 -0.84 1.83 2.73
N VAL A 220 -0.01 2.01 3.74
CA VAL A 220 -0.15 3.03 4.77
C VAL A 220 1.16 3.80 4.84
N THR A 221 1.09 5.07 4.52
CA THR A 221 2.25 5.96 4.44
C THR A 221 2.04 7.13 5.40
N PRO A 222 2.78 7.22 6.52
CA PRO A 222 2.74 8.39 7.37
C PRO A 222 3.44 9.56 6.68
N SER A 223 2.93 10.77 6.90
CA SER A 223 3.55 11.99 6.43
C SER A 223 4.82 12.29 7.21
N VAL A 224 5.87 12.68 6.49
CA VAL A 224 7.12 13.21 7.06
C VAL A 224 6.90 14.54 7.78
N LEU A 225 5.83 15.27 7.44
CA LEU A 225 5.53 16.59 8.00
C LEU A 225 4.72 16.52 9.28
N SER A 226 3.99 15.41 9.52
CA SER A 226 2.96 15.35 10.56
C SER A 226 2.53 13.92 10.86
N ALA A 227 2.53 13.53 12.14
CA ALA A 227 1.95 12.27 12.58
C ALA A 227 0.41 12.28 12.53
N ASN A 228 -0.23 13.41 12.22
CA ASN A 228 -1.68 13.48 12.03
C ASN A 228 -2.09 13.05 10.62
N ASP A 229 -1.13 13.01 9.69
CA ASP A 229 -1.41 12.77 8.28
C ASP A 229 -0.87 11.40 7.91
N VAL A 230 -1.79 10.46 7.74
CA VAL A 230 -1.51 9.10 7.27
C VAL A 230 -2.33 8.90 6.01
N GLU A 231 -1.64 8.60 4.92
CA GLU A 231 -2.25 8.24 3.65
C GLU A 231 -2.51 6.74 3.62
N ILE A 232 -3.72 6.35 3.18
CA ILE A 232 -4.07 4.97 2.90
C ILE A 232 -4.33 4.83 1.41
N GLU A 233 -3.72 3.84 0.79
CA GLU A 233 -3.95 3.45 -0.60
C GLU A 233 -4.45 2.01 -0.63
N VAL A 234 -5.58 1.75 -1.27
CA VAL A 234 -6.12 0.40 -1.48
C VAL A 234 -6.12 0.11 -2.98
N MET A 235 -5.41 -0.94 -3.37
CA MET A 235 -5.17 -1.31 -4.76
C MET A 235 -5.41 -2.79 -4.98
N PRO A 236 -5.82 -3.24 -6.17
CA PRO A 236 -5.79 -4.64 -6.55
C PRO A 236 -4.37 -5.21 -6.43
N ALA A 237 -4.28 -6.46 -5.97
CA ALA A 237 -3.02 -7.20 -6.02
C ALA A 237 -2.59 -7.46 -7.48
N ASP A 238 -3.55 -7.67 -8.39
CA ASP A 238 -3.30 -7.78 -9.83
C ASP A 238 -2.83 -6.43 -10.42
N PRO A 239 -1.63 -6.34 -11.00
CA PRO A 239 -1.11 -5.14 -11.65
C PRO A 239 -2.01 -4.57 -12.76
N ARG A 240 -2.78 -5.40 -13.48
CA ARG A 240 -3.68 -4.96 -14.56
C ARG A 240 -4.88 -4.21 -14.00
N LEU A 241 -5.58 -4.81 -13.03
CA LEU A 241 -6.67 -4.13 -12.33
C LEU A 241 -6.16 -2.87 -11.62
N ARG A 242 -4.94 -2.91 -11.08
CA ARG A 242 -4.31 -1.73 -10.47
C ARG A 242 -4.12 -0.59 -11.47
N ALA A 243 -3.74 -0.88 -12.71
CA ALA A 243 -3.65 0.11 -13.77
C ALA A 243 -5.02 0.76 -14.05
N LEU A 244 -6.10 -0.03 -14.07
CA LEU A 244 -7.47 0.49 -14.20
C LEU A 244 -7.85 1.42 -13.04
N VAL A 245 -7.53 1.06 -11.79
CA VAL A 245 -7.81 1.91 -10.61
C VAL A 245 -7.04 3.24 -10.71
N ARG A 246 -5.78 3.21 -11.15
CA ARG A 246 -4.98 4.42 -11.31
C ARG A 246 -5.50 5.30 -12.44
N ALA A 247 -5.93 4.73 -13.56
CA ALA A 247 -6.62 5.48 -14.61
C ALA A 247 -7.89 6.13 -14.09
N LEU A 248 -8.67 5.40 -13.27
CA LEU A 248 -9.89 5.93 -12.69
C LEU A 248 -9.65 7.13 -11.78
N VAL A 249 -8.53 7.23 -11.08
CA VAL A 249 -8.25 8.34 -10.15
C VAL A 249 -7.52 9.48 -10.83
N ALA A 250 -6.40 9.17 -11.49
CA ALA A 250 -5.39 10.13 -11.90
C ALA A 250 -5.11 10.10 -13.42
N GLY A 251 -5.82 9.28 -14.19
CA GLY A 251 -5.65 9.18 -15.64
C GLY A 251 -5.91 10.50 -16.37
N THR A 252 -4.95 10.92 -17.19
CA THR A 252 -5.20 11.77 -18.36
C THR A 252 -5.87 10.94 -19.46
N PRO A 253 -6.53 11.58 -20.46
CA PRO A 253 -7.06 10.87 -21.62
C PRO A 253 -6.01 9.98 -22.31
N GLU A 254 -4.77 10.44 -22.45
CA GLU A 254 -3.70 9.69 -23.09
C GLU A 254 -3.32 8.42 -22.31
N GLU A 255 -3.26 8.51 -20.98
CA GLU A 255 -2.95 7.38 -20.10
C GLU A 255 -4.12 6.39 -20.04
N ALA A 256 -5.35 6.89 -20.06
CA ALA A 256 -6.56 6.09 -20.12
C ALA A 256 -6.66 5.30 -21.45
N GLU A 257 -6.30 5.92 -22.58
CA GLU A 257 -6.21 5.25 -23.89
C GLU A 257 -5.14 4.15 -23.87
N ALA A 258 -3.97 4.41 -23.28
CA ALA A 258 -2.93 3.40 -23.14
C ALA A 258 -3.41 2.20 -22.29
N VAL A 259 -4.12 2.47 -21.19
CA VAL A 259 -4.73 1.42 -20.36
C VAL A 259 -5.75 0.62 -21.15
N ARG A 260 -6.65 1.27 -21.90
CA ARG A 260 -7.64 0.59 -22.73
C ARG A 260 -6.97 -0.37 -23.72
N LYS A 261 -6.04 0.14 -24.52
CA LYS A 261 -5.37 -0.62 -25.58
C LYS A 261 -4.52 -1.78 -25.05
N LEU A 262 -3.79 -1.56 -23.96
CA LEU A 262 -2.79 -2.52 -23.48
C LEU A 262 -3.33 -3.48 -22.41
N VAL A 263 -4.39 -3.09 -21.69
CA VAL A 263 -4.93 -3.87 -20.55
C VAL A 263 -6.30 -4.45 -20.84
N LEU A 264 -7.21 -3.73 -21.51
CA LEU A 264 -8.54 -4.25 -21.84
C LEU A 264 -8.54 -5.05 -23.15
N GLU A 265 -8.01 -4.48 -24.23
CA GLU A 265 -8.07 -5.10 -25.57
C GLU A 265 -7.18 -6.36 -25.71
N THR A 266 -6.31 -6.63 -24.73
CA THR A 266 -5.54 -7.88 -24.65
C THR A 266 -6.37 -9.08 -24.14
N GLY A 267 -7.66 -8.87 -23.83
CA GLY A 267 -8.64 -9.91 -23.49
C GLY A 267 -8.47 -10.53 -22.09
N LYS A 268 -7.44 -10.15 -21.33
CA LYS A 268 -7.16 -10.73 -20.01
C LYS A 268 -8.03 -10.14 -18.89
N VAL A 269 -8.41 -8.86 -18.99
CA VAL A 269 -9.43 -8.30 -18.09
C VAL A 269 -10.81 -8.86 -18.42
N ASP A 270 -11.11 -9.06 -19.70
CA ASP A 270 -12.33 -9.76 -20.12
C ASP A 270 -12.34 -11.19 -19.58
N ALA A 271 -11.21 -11.90 -19.56
CA ALA A 271 -11.10 -13.19 -18.88
C ALA A 271 -11.42 -13.09 -17.37
N ALA A 272 -11.03 -12.02 -16.67
CA ALA A 272 -11.39 -11.84 -15.26
C ALA A 272 -12.90 -11.54 -15.07
N ARG A 273 -13.51 -10.81 -16.01
CA ARG A 273 -14.95 -10.50 -16.05
C ARG A 273 -15.79 -11.71 -16.42
N GLU A 274 -15.32 -12.54 -17.34
CA GLU A 274 -16.05 -13.68 -17.91
C GLU A 274 -15.77 -15.00 -17.18
N ALA A 275 -14.70 -15.09 -16.37
CA ALA A 275 -14.38 -16.32 -15.65
C ALA A 275 -15.38 -16.59 -14.53
N GLU A 276 -15.91 -17.80 -14.46
CA GLU A 276 -16.90 -18.19 -13.45
C GLU A 276 -16.28 -18.49 -12.07
N PRO A 277 -16.72 -17.83 -10.98
CA PRO A 277 -17.70 -16.73 -10.92
C PRO A 277 -17.05 -15.38 -11.22
N ALA A 278 -17.68 -14.55 -12.08
CA ALA A 278 -17.16 -13.25 -12.52
C ALA A 278 -16.64 -12.38 -11.36
N ASP A 279 -15.59 -11.58 -11.59
CA ASP A 279 -15.13 -10.59 -10.60
C ASP A 279 -15.95 -9.29 -10.72
N PRO A 280 -16.94 -9.05 -9.85
CA PRO A 280 -17.79 -7.86 -9.95
C PRO A 280 -17.00 -6.56 -9.74
N TRP A 281 -15.86 -6.61 -9.06
CA TRP A 281 -15.04 -5.44 -8.80
C TRP A 281 -14.34 -4.95 -10.06
N ALA A 282 -13.90 -5.89 -10.91
CA ALA A 282 -13.35 -5.57 -12.22
C ALA A 282 -14.44 -4.96 -13.14
N GLU A 283 -15.66 -5.49 -13.08
CA GLU A 283 -16.80 -4.95 -13.84
C GLU A 283 -17.19 -3.53 -13.39
N ILE A 284 -17.31 -3.30 -12.08
CA ILE A 284 -17.62 -1.98 -11.52
C ILE A 284 -16.54 -0.97 -11.96
N LEU A 285 -15.27 -1.32 -11.79
CA LEU A 285 -14.15 -0.46 -12.16
C LEU A 285 -14.15 -0.10 -13.64
N THR A 286 -14.41 -1.09 -14.50
CA THR A 286 -14.54 -0.87 -15.94
C THR A 286 -15.70 0.06 -16.24
N ALA A 287 -16.89 -0.18 -15.69
CA ALA A 287 -18.06 0.67 -15.91
C ALA A 287 -17.83 2.13 -15.47
N LEU A 288 -17.11 2.34 -14.36
CA LEU A 288 -16.72 3.68 -13.91
C LEU A 288 -15.78 4.38 -14.89
N LEU A 289 -14.86 3.65 -15.55
CA LEU A 289 -14.00 4.20 -16.60
C LEU A 289 -14.79 4.58 -17.86
N PHE A 290 -15.80 3.79 -18.26
CA PHE A 290 -16.71 4.15 -19.35
C PHE A 290 -17.47 5.45 -19.07
N ILE A 291 -17.88 5.66 -17.81
CA ILE A 291 -18.53 6.91 -17.41
C ILE A 291 -17.55 8.08 -17.39
N ARG A 292 -16.32 7.87 -16.89
CA ARG A 292 -15.32 8.94 -16.76
C ARG A 292 -14.68 9.36 -18.08
N PHE A 293 -14.47 8.42 -18.99
CA PHE A 293 -13.77 8.63 -20.27
C PHE A 293 -14.57 8.07 -21.45
N PRO A 294 -15.76 8.62 -21.75
CA PRO A 294 -16.64 8.08 -22.78
C PRO A 294 -16.05 8.15 -24.19
N ASP A 295 -15.19 9.14 -24.49
CA ASP A 295 -14.53 9.26 -25.79
C ASP A 295 -13.48 8.15 -26.05
N ILE A 296 -12.97 7.55 -24.98
CA ILE A 296 -11.93 6.52 -25.02
C ILE A 296 -12.56 5.14 -24.95
N PHE A 297 -13.41 4.89 -23.95
CA PHE A 297 -13.98 3.56 -23.71
C PHE A 297 -15.31 3.36 -24.45
N GLY A 298 -15.91 4.43 -24.96
CA GLY A 298 -17.28 4.43 -25.50
C GLY A 298 -18.31 4.65 -24.40
N SER A 299 -19.59 4.55 -24.78
CA SER A 299 -20.70 4.71 -23.84
C SER A 299 -20.98 3.44 -23.05
N LEU A 300 -21.27 3.59 -21.75
CA LEU A 300 -21.77 2.49 -20.93
C LEU A 300 -23.13 2.02 -21.46
N THR A 301 -23.21 0.77 -21.91
CA THR A 301 -24.44 0.21 -22.47
C THR A 301 -25.44 -0.19 -21.37
N GLN A 302 -26.71 -0.28 -21.74
CA GLN A 302 -27.76 -0.74 -20.85
C GLN A 302 -27.51 -2.16 -20.33
N ASP A 303 -27.18 -3.10 -21.24
CA ASP A 303 -26.90 -4.49 -20.90
C ASP A 303 -25.74 -4.65 -19.91
N MET A 304 -24.70 -3.82 -20.03
CA MET A 304 -23.58 -3.81 -19.08
C MET A 304 -24.03 -3.37 -17.69
N ALA A 305 -24.82 -2.31 -17.60
CA ALA A 305 -25.32 -1.80 -16.33
C ALA A 305 -26.33 -2.75 -15.68
N ASP A 306 -27.18 -3.41 -16.47
CA ASP A 306 -28.15 -4.40 -15.98
C ASP A 306 -27.44 -5.65 -15.45
N ARG A 307 -26.49 -6.20 -16.20
CA ARG A 307 -25.65 -7.32 -15.74
C ARG A 307 -24.95 -7.00 -14.43
N LEU A 308 -24.35 -5.82 -14.32
CA LEU A 308 -23.66 -5.40 -13.09
C LEU A 308 -24.60 -5.33 -11.88
N LEU A 309 -25.84 -4.89 -12.10
CA LEU A 309 -26.85 -4.85 -11.05
C LEU A 309 -27.31 -6.26 -10.64
N GLU A 310 -27.36 -7.20 -11.58
CA GLU A 310 -27.69 -8.61 -11.33
C GLU A 310 -26.57 -9.35 -10.59
N THR A 311 -25.31 -9.10 -10.96
CA THR A 311 -24.14 -9.79 -10.38
C THR A 311 -23.73 -9.21 -9.02
N ALA A 312 -23.88 -7.90 -8.84
CA ALA A 312 -23.51 -7.19 -7.62
C ALA A 312 -24.63 -6.26 -7.10
N PRO A 313 -25.84 -6.77 -6.82
CA PRO A 313 -26.95 -5.97 -6.29
C PRO A 313 -26.70 -5.46 -4.87
N TRP A 314 -25.72 -6.04 -4.19
CA TRP A 314 -25.32 -5.67 -2.84
C TRP A 314 -24.28 -4.53 -2.80
N ALA A 315 -23.70 -4.18 -3.95
CA ALA A 315 -22.73 -3.10 -4.06
C ALA A 315 -23.44 -1.76 -4.30
N TYR A 316 -23.08 -0.77 -3.48
CA TYR A 316 -23.54 0.61 -3.64
C TYR A 316 -23.25 1.14 -5.05
N ASP A 317 -22.03 0.90 -5.52
CA ASP A 317 -21.49 1.42 -6.77
C ASP A 317 -22.30 0.94 -7.99
N SER A 318 -22.74 -0.33 -8.02
CA SER A 318 -23.56 -0.88 -9.10
C SER A 318 -24.88 -0.12 -9.30
N HIS A 319 -25.50 0.32 -8.21
CA HIS A 319 -26.74 1.08 -8.26
C HIS A 319 -26.53 2.50 -8.80
N VAL A 320 -25.43 3.14 -8.41
CA VAL A 320 -25.07 4.47 -8.93
C VAL A 320 -24.71 4.41 -10.40
N ILE A 321 -23.99 3.37 -10.83
CA ILE A 321 -23.66 3.14 -12.23
C ILE A 321 -24.92 2.95 -13.07
N LYS A 322 -25.87 2.11 -12.61
CA LYS A 322 -27.16 1.92 -13.31
C LYS A 322 -27.97 3.21 -13.35
N ALA A 323 -28.01 3.95 -12.25
CA ALA A 323 -28.68 5.26 -12.18
C ALA A 323 -28.11 6.25 -13.21
N ARG A 324 -26.78 6.33 -13.31
CA ARG A 324 -26.09 7.18 -14.30
C ARG A 324 -26.35 6.76 -15.73
N GLN A 325 -26.35 5.45 -16.00
CA GLN A 325 -26.65 4.91 -17.33
C GLN A 325 -28.07 5.23 -17.76
N MET A 326 -29.05 5.03 -16.87
CA MET A 326 -30.47 5.23 -17.19
C MET A 326 -30.81 6.71 -17.43
N LEU A 327 -30.22 7.62 -16.66
CA LEU A 327 -30.47 9.05 -16.81
C LEU A 327 -29.91 9.64 -18.12
N TYR A 328 -28.80 9.12 -18.62
CA TYR A 328 -28.12 9.65 -19.82
C TYR A 328 -28.27 8.76 -21.06
N GLY A 329 -28.83 7.56 -20.90
CA GLY A 329 -29.11 6.62 -21.98
C GLY A 329 -30.57 6.63 -22.45
N SER A 330 -31.48 7.31 -21.74
CA SER A 330 -32.89 7.42 -22.14
C SER A 330 -33.10 8.44 -23.26
N ALA A 331 -33.88 8.06 -24.27
CA ALA A 331 -34.45 9.01 -25.22
C ALA A 331 -35.54 9.83 -24.50
N GLN A 332 -35.65 11.11 -24.84
CA GLN A 332 -36.38 12.19 -24.12
C GLN A 332 -37.89 12.00 -23.86
N ASP A 333 -38.47 10.84 -24.18
CA ASP A 333 -39.94 10.68 -24.24
C ASP A 333 -40.60 10.41 -22.86
N ASP A 334 -39.85 10.09 -21.79
CA ASP A 334 -40.39 9.99 -20.42
C ASP A 334 -39.39 10.38 -19.30
N GLU A 335 -39.10 11.67 -19.20
CA GLU A 335 -38.16 12.23 -18.22
C GLU A 335 -38.62 12.04 -16.75
N LEU A 336 -39.94 12.08 -16.50
CA LEU A 336 -40.51 11.98 -15.15
C LEU A 336 -40.45 10.55 -14.61
N GLU A 337 -40.85 9.55 -15.39
CA GLU A 337 -40.73 8.15 -14.99
C GLU A 337 -39.26 7.77 -14.77
N THR A 338 -38.39 8.21 -15.70
CA THR A 338 -36.94 8.00 -15.60
C THR A 338 -36.39 8.59 -14.29
N ALA A 339 -36.70 9.86 -13.98
CA ALA A 339 -36.24 10.49 -12.75
C ALA A 339 -36.70 9.73 -11.50
N GLY A 340 -37.95 9.26 -11.46
CA GLY A 340 -38.49 8.45 -10.37
C GLY A 340 -37.72 7.14 -10.17
N ALA A 341 -37.44 6.42 -11.27
CA ALA A 341 -36.68 5.18 -11.23
C ALA A 341 -35.22 5.41 -10.81
N VAL A 342 -34.57 6.51 -11.25
CA VAL A 342 -33.21 6.88 -10.81
C VAL A 342 -33.19 7.14 -9.31
N LEU A 343 -34.15 7.88 -8.76
CA LEU A 343 -34.24 8.12 -7.31
C LEU A 343 -34.42 6.81 -6.52
N GLN A 344 -35.14 5.83 -7.05
CA GLN A 344 -35.24 4.52 -6.40
C GLN A 344 -33.90 3.78 -6.37
N LEU A 345 -33.10 3.84 -7.44
CA LEU A 345 -31.75 3.27 -7.48
C LEU A 345 -30.82 3.95 -6.46
N LEU A 346 -30.84 5.29 -6.38
CA LEU A 346 -30.07 6.03 -5.39
C LEU A 346 -30.51 5.72 -3.95
N ALA A 347 -31.82 5.57 -3.71
CA ALA A 347 -32.33 5.14 -2.41
C ALA A 347 -31.83 3.73 -2.02
N ARG A 348 -31.81 2.79 -2.98
CA ARG A 348 -31.22 1.46 -2.76
C ARG A 348 -29.71 1.55 -2.51
N ALA A 349 -28.99 2.44 -3.19
CA ALA A 349 -27.55 2.64 -2.96
C ALA A 349 -27.31 3.08 -1.51
N GLN A 350 -28.03 4.12 -1.04
CA GLN A 350 -28.00 4.53 0.36
C GLN A 350 -28.47 3.44 1.32
N ALA A 351 -29.41 2.58 0.89
CA ALA A 351 -29.80 1.42 1.67
C ALA A 351 -28.56 0.57 1.94
N TRP A 352 -27.65 0.34 0.98
CA TRP A 352 -26.34 -0.36 1.11
C TRP A 352 -25.22 0.41 1.85
N ASN A 353 -25.53 1.58 2.40
CA ASN A 353 -24.71 2.46 3.26
C ASN A 353 -23.50 3.13 2.62
N SER A 354 -22.57 2.37 2.03
CA SER A 354 -21.28 2.93 1.66
C SER A 354 -20.82 2.54 0.25
N PRO A 355 -20.32 3.52 -0.54
CA PRO A 355 -19.53 3.24 -1.72
C PRO A 355 -18.23 2.51 -1.38
N TYR A 356 -17.71 1.80 -2.38
CA TYR A 356 -16.34 1.29 -2.39
C TYR A 356 -15.40 2.31 -3.04
N PHE A 357 -15.85 2.99 -4.10
CA PHE A 357 -15.03 3.95 -4.84
C PHE A 357 -15.45 5.40 -4.56
N THR A 358 -14.46 6.27 -4.39
CA THR A 358 -14.67 7.72 -4.21
C THR A 358 -15.45 8.31 -5.39
N TYR A 359 -15.12 7.87 -6.62
CA TYR A 359 -15.78 8.36 -7.83
C TYR A 359 -17.28 8.00 -7.88
N SER A 360 -17.69 6.85 -7.36
CA SER A 360 -19.12 6.50 -7.24
C SER A 360 -19.86 7.43 -6.29
N ASN A 361 -19.23 7.85 -5.17
CA ASN A 361 -19.83 8.85 -4.27
C ASN A 361 -19.96 10.22 -4.96
N GLN A 362 -18.99 10.59 -5.79
CA GLN A 362 -19.05 11.82 -6.59
C GLN A 362 -20.19 11.76 -7.60
N LEU A 363 -20.33 10.66 -8.36
CA LEU A 363 -21.45 10.44 -9.27
C LEU A 363 -22.79 10.46 -8.53
N PHE A 364 -22.88 9.87 -7.34
CA PHE A 364 -24.08 9.94 -6.51
C PHE A 364 -24.46 11.40 -6.22
N SER A 365 -23.49 12.21 -5.80
CA SER A 365 -23.69 13.65 -5.53
C SER A 365 -24.18 14.40 -6.77
N GLU A 366 -23.55 14.18 -7.92
CA GLU A 366 -23.92 14.83 -9.18
C GLU A 366 -25.36 14.46 -9.59
N LEU A 367 -25.70 13.18 -9.51
CA LEU A 367 -27.04 12.68 -9.85
C LEU A 367 -28.10 13.24 -8.91
N ILE A 368 -27.87 13.25 -7.59
CA ILE A 368 -28.89 13.71 -6.65
C ILE A 368 -29.09 15.23 -6.72
N GLU A 369 -28.04 16.01 -6.96
CA GLU A 369 -28.17 17.46 -7.17
C GLU A 369 -28.91 17.78 -8.48
N ALA A 370 -28.61 17.07 -9.56
CA ALA A 370 -29.32 17.21 -10.83
C ALA A 370 -30.81 16.85 -10.70
N LEU A 371 -31.14 15.73 -10.04
CA LEU A 371 -32.52 15.30 -9.82
C LEU A 371 -33.28 16.23 -8.87
N THR A 372 -32.61 16.78 -7.84
CA THR A 372 -33.23 17.76 -6.96
C THR A 372 -33.59 19.02 -7.73
N SER A 373 -32.67 19.52 -8.55
CA SER A 373 -32.89 20.68 -9.42
C SER A 373 -34.03 20.44 -10.43
N PHE A 374 -34.08 19.25 -11.04
CA PHE A 374 -35.17 18.84 -11.92
C PHE A 374 -36.52 18.77 -11.18
N ALA A 375 -36.54 18.16 -9.99
CA ALA A 375 -37.75 17.96 -9.21
C ALA A 375 -38.33 19.26 -8.62
N GLU A 376 -37.53 20.32 -8.46
CA GLU A 376 -38.04 21.65 -8.07
C GLU A 376 -39.05 22.21 -9.07
N ALA A 377 -38.90 21.88 -10.36
CA ALA A 377 -39.83 22.26 -11.42
C ALA A 377 -40.93 21.22 -11.68
N GLY A 378 -40.85 20.05 -11.03
CA GLY A 378 -41.68 18.87 -11.30
C GLY A 378 -42.71 18.54 -10.23
N GLU A 379 -43.07 17.25 -10.13
CA GLU A 379 -44.08 16.77 -9.18
C GLU A 379 -43.65 16.88 -7.70
N PRO A 380 -44.57 17.25 -6.77
CA PRO A 380 -44.26 17.34 -5.34
C PRO A 380 -43.78 16.03 -4.70
N SER A 381 -44.25 14.89 -5.22
CA SER A 381 -43.88 13.54 -4.77
C SER A 381 -42.39 13.26 -5.02
N LEU A 382 -41.93 13.55 -6.24
CA LEU A 382 -40.56 13.41 -6.70
C LEU A 382 -39.62 14.34 -5.92
N ARG A 383 -40.04 15.60 -5.73
CA ARG A 383 -39.29 16.59 -4.95
C ARG A 383 -39.05 16.11 -3.52
N LYS A 384 -40.11 15.65 -2.84
CA LYS A 384 -39.99 15.13 -1.48
C LYS A 384 -39.02 13.94 -1.40
N GLN A 385 -39.03 13.05 -2.38
CA GLN A 385 -38.13 11.90 -2.42
C GLN A 385 -36.67 12.33 -2.66
N ALA A 386 -36.42 13.22 -3.62
CA ALA A 386 -35.10 13.78 -3.88
C ALA A 386 -34.53 14.50 -2.64
N ASP A 387 -35.33 15.36 -2.01
CA ASP A 387 -34.95 16.08 -0.80
C ASP A 387 -34.60 15.14 0.36
N GLN A 388 -35.34 14.04 0.52
CA GLN A 388 -35.05 13.04 1.56
C GLN A 388 -33.72 12.33 1.33
N ILE A 389 -33.47 11.89 0.10
CA ILE A 389 -32.21 11.21 -0.27
C ILE A 389 -31.03 12.17 -0.12
N ARG A 390 -31.17 13.39 -0.64
CA ARG A 390 -30.15 14.46 -0.56
C ARG A 390 -29.84 14.83 0.89
N SER A 391 -30.87 15.07 1.70
CA SER A 391 -30.70 15.43 3.12
C SER A 391 -29.98 14.35 3.91
N ARG A 392 -30.26 13.07 3.62
CA ARG A 392 -29.54 11.94 4.24
C ARG A 392 -28.06 11.94 3.85
N TRP A 393 -27.75 12.16 2.58
CA TRP A 393 -26.36 12.18 2.09
C TRP A 393 -25.55 13.35 2.67
N LEU A 394 -26.11 14.58 2.63
CA LEU A 394 -25.48 15.77 3.19
C LEU A 394 -25.21 15.64 4.69
N ARG A 395 -26.14 15.02 5.43
CA ARG A 395 -26.01 14.77 6.86
C ARG A 395 -24.81 13.87 7.20
N ASP A 396 -24.50 12.89 6.36
CA ASP A 396 -23.35 12.01 6.56
C ASP A 396 -22.03 12.64 6.07
N GLY A 397 -22.09 13.76 5.33
CA GLY A 397 -20.94 14.49 4.75
C GLY A 397 -19.74 14.71 5.69
N PRO A 398 -19.92 15.18 6.94
CA PRO A 398 -18.82 15.38 7.89
C PRO A 398 -18.04 14.11 8.27
N LEU A 399 -18.58 12.94 7.98
CA LEU A 399 -17.95 11.64 8.23
C LEU A 399 -17.29 11.08 6.98
N GLN A 400 -17.57 11.61 5.79
CA GLN A 400 -17.03 11.10 4.53
C GLN A 400 -15.59 11.57 4.34
N SER A 401 -14.76 10.69 3.80
CA SER A 401 -13.37 10.95 3.45
C SER A 401 -12.99 10.13 2.21
N SER A 402 -11.82 10.41 1.65
CA SER A 402 -11.28 9.70 0.49
C SER A 402 -9.87 9.22 0.80
N ALA A 403 -9.59 7.97 0.43
CA ALA A 403 -8.29 7.31 0.53
C ALA A 403 -7.87 6.85 -0.87
N GLY A 404 -7.32 7.79 -1.66
CA GLY A 404 -7.07 7.59 -3.08
C GLY A 404 -8.35 7.23 -3.86
N ALA A 405 -8.36 6.07 -4.51
CA ALA A 405 -9.52 5.56 -5.25
C ALA A 405 -10.68 5.13 -4.36
N SER A 406 -10.38 4.78 -3.10
CA SER A 406 -11.34 4.16 -2.19
C SER A 406 -12.03 5.19 -1.32
N PHE A 407 -13.32 4.97 -1.13
CA PHE A 407 -14.10 5.76 -0.21
C PHE A 407 -13.84 5.32 1.24
N SER A 408 -13.68 6.28 2.14
CA SER A 408 -13.53 6.02 3.57
C SER A 408 -14.51 6.85 4.38
N TRP A 409 -14.77 6.42 5.61
CA TRP A 409 -15.56 7.19 6.56
C TRP A 409 -15.02 7.12 7.97
N PHE A 410 -15.25 8.19 8.72
CA PHE A 410 -14.89 8.26 10.13
C PHE A 410 -15.92 7.58 11.02
N ARG A 411 -15.44 6.93 12.09
CA ARG A 411 -16.29 6.46 13.18
C ARG A 411 -16.99 7.67 13.80
N ARG A 412 -18.28 7.50 14.10
CA ARG A 412 -19.09 8.50 14.78
C ARG A 412 -18.70 8.61 16.25
N ASP A 413 -18.56 9.84 16.72
CA ASP A 413 -18.54 10.18 18.14
C ASP A 413 -19.90 9.81 18.76
N GLN A 414 -19.89 8.89 19.72
CA GLN A 414 -21.12 8.39 20.33
C GLN A 414 -21.74 9.39 21.30
N ASP A 415 -20.96 10.28 21.90
CA ASP A 415 -21.48 11.25 22.85
C ASP A 415 -22.15 12.40 22.11
N ARG A 416 -21.50 12.91 21.05
CA ARG A 416 -22.14 13.90 20.15
C ARG A 416 -23.38 13.34 19.44
N LEU A 417 -23.37 12.05 19.11
CA LEU A 417 -24.54 11.40 18.50
C LEU A 417 -25.76 11.40 19.43
N LYS A 418 -25.57 11.25 20.75
CA LYS A 418 -26.68 11.35 21.73
C LYS A 418 -27.29 12.76 21.76
N GLU A 419 -26.50 13.77 21.43
CA GLU A 419 -26.92 15.17 21.30
C GLU A 419 -27.50 15.49 19.90
N GLY A 420 -27.64 14.48 19.03
CA GLY A 420 -28.17 14.64 17.67
C GLY A 420 -27.16 15.21 16.67
N MET A 421 -25.89 15.33 17.04
CA MET A 421 -24.81 15.83 16.17
C MET A 421 -23.99 14.69 15.58
N LEU A 422 -23.76 14.72 14.27
CA LEU A 422 -22.87 13.78 13.60
C LEU A 422 -21.49 14.39 13.44
N ALA A 423 -20.53 13.85 14.19
CA ALA A 423 -19.14 14.27 14.13
C ALA A 423 -18.20 13.06 14.16
N PRO A 424 -17.01 13.16 13.52
CA PRO A 424 -15.94 12.18 13.67
C PRO A 424 -15.50 12.04 15.12
N ASP A 425 -15.27 10.80 15.54
CA ASP A 425 -14.65 10.49 16.82
C ASP A 425 -13.15 10.80 16.77
N ARG A 426 -12.76 11.85 17.50
CA ARG A 426 -11.37 12.29 17.65
C ARG A 426 -10.71 11.85 18.95
N SER A 427 -11.41 11.05 19.76
CA SER A 427 -10.98 10.58 21.09
C SER A 427 -10.47 9.13 21.09
N SER A 428 -10.11 8.63 19.90
CA SER A 428 -9.62 7.27 19.73
C SER A 428 -8.39 7.00 20.61
N LYS A 429 -8.33 5.83 21.26
CA LYS A 429 -7.14 5.38 21.99
C LYS A 429 -6.08 4.71 21.12
N GLY A 430 -6.22 4.79 19.78
CA GLY A 430 -5.34 4.08 18.84
C GLY A 430 -5.49 2.56 18.88
N GLN A 431 -6.62 2.04 19.35
CA GLN A 431 -6.88 0.61 19.53
C GLN A 431 -8.14 0.15 18.78
N LEU A 432 -8.13 -1.11 18.35
CA LEU A 432 -9.26 -1.76 17.67
C LEU A 432 -9.89 -2.84 18.56
N ALA A 433 -11.18 -3.08 18.37
CA ALA A 433 -11.92 -4.05 19.18
C ALA A 433 -11.60 -5.49 18.75
N ALA A 434 -10.82 -6.21 19.57
CA ALA A 434 -10.36 -7.57 19.29
C ALA A 434 -11.50 -8.57 18.98
N ARG A 435 -12.68 -8.40 19.60
CA ARG A 435 -13.84 -9.29 19.41
C ARG A 435 -14.38 -9.33 17.97
N SER A 436 -14.15 -8.29 17.19
CA SER A 436 -14.76 -8.09 15.87
C SER A 436 -13.74 -7.80 14.78
N THR A 437 -12.45 -7.83 15.10
CA THR A 437 -11.41 -7.33 14.21
C THR A 437 -10.15 -8.18 14.35
N THR A 438 -9.68 -8.71 13.23
CA THR A 438 -8.34 -9.30 13.11
C THR A 438 -7.35 -8.15 13.06
N ASN A 439 -6.52 -8.04 14.09
CA ASN A 439 -5.48 -7.01 14.13
C ASN A 439 -4.38 -7.37 13.14
N LEU A 440 -4.14 -6.53 12.14
CA LEU A 440 -3.05 -6.72 11.18
C LEU A 440 -1.76 -6.09 11.67
N PHE A 441 -1.88 -4.97 12.37
CA PHE A 441 -0.73 -4.19 12.82
C PHE A 441 -1.10 -3.32 14.01
N SER A 442 -0.19 -3.23 14.97
CA SER A 442 -0.24 -2.25 16.05
C SER A 442 1.14 -1.67 16.29
N GLY A 443 1.22 -0.36 16.41
CA GLY A 443 2.48 0.34 16.51
C GLY A 443 2.31 1.81 16.79
N ARG A 444 3.35 2.60 16.49
CA ARG A 444 3.38 4.05 16.71
C ARG A 444 3.84 4.75 15.44
N ILE A 445 3.30 5.95 15.22
CA ILE A 445 3.68 6.83 14.12
C ILE A 445 4.34 8.10 14.66
N ALA A 446 5.49 8.44 14.10
CA ALA A 446 6.23 9.67 14.38
C ALA A 446 7.10 10.05 13.18
N GLY A 447 7.07 11.32 12.76
CA GLY A 447 8.00 11.88 11.77
C GLY A 447 8.14 11.09 10.45
N GLY A 448 7.03 10.65 9.86
CA GLY A 448 7.04 9.86 8.61
C GLY A 448 7.43 8.39 8.78
N GLN A 449 7.62 7.92 10.01
CA GLN A 449 8.00 6.53 10.30
C GLN A 449 6.90 5.79 11.06
N ILE A 450 6.82 4.49 10.80
CA ILE A 450 6.02 3.52 11.53
C ILE A 450 6.98 2.64 12.34
N SER A 451 6.74 2.55 13.65
CA SER A 451 7.45 1.63 14.55
C SER A 451 6.50 0.60 15.14
N PHE A 452 6.99 -0.61 15.40
CA PHE A 452 6.19 -1.68 16.03
C PHE A 452 6.16 -1.50 17.54
N GLY A 453 4.99 -1.65 18.16
CA GLY A 453 4.87 -1.77 19.61
C GLY A 453 4.62 -3.25 19.97
N ALA A 454 5.22 -3.76 21.07
CA ALA A 454 4.80 -5.07 21.56
C ALA A 454 3.33 -4.98 22.03
N GLY A 455 2.49 -5.88 21.53
CA GLY A 455 1.04 -5.83 21.77
C GLY A 455 0.63 -6.56 23.04
N ASP A 456 -0.14 -5.89 23.88
CA ASP A 456 -1.02 -6.51 24.89
C ASP A 456 -1.88 -7.62 24.24
N SER A 457 -1.72 -8.84 24.73
CA SER A 457 -2.31 -10.07 24.17
C SER A 457 -3.83 -10.16 24.38
N PRO A 458 -4.53 -10.90 23.51
CA PRO A 458 -4.91 -12.25 23.93
C PRO A 458 -4.65 -13.33 22.86
N GLY A 459 -3.76 -14.27 23.19
CA GLY A 459 -3.78 -15.70 22.83
C GLY A 459 -3.75 -16.12 21.35
N PRO A 460 -2.76 -16.93 20.90
CA PRO A 460 -2.72 -17.44 19.53
C PRO A 460 -3.77 -18.54 19.28
N ARG A 461 -4.37 -18.53 18.09
CA ARG A 461 -5.02 -19.70 17.48
C ARG A 461 -4.25 -20.11 16.23
N GLU A 462 -3.67 -21.31 16.26
CA GLU A 462 -2.98 -21.92 15.12
C GLU A 462 -3.95 -22.20 13.96
N PRO A 463 -3.56 -21.92 12.70
CA PRO A 463 -4.19 -22.50 11.53
C PRO A 463 -3.57 -23.88 11.22
N LYS A 464 -4.41 -24.90 11.10
CA LYS A 464 -4.01 -26.23 10.62
C LYS A 464 -3.76 -26.20 9.11
N SER A 465 -2.62 -26.74 8.69
CA SER A 465 -2.18 -26.92 7.31
C SER A 465 -3.15 -27.78 6.49
N ALA A 466 -3.42 -27.35 5.25
CA ALA A 466 -3.87 -28.22 4.17
C ALA A 466 -3.00 -27.91 2.94
N GLY A 467 -2.34 -28.93 2.43
CA GLY A 467 -1.35 -28.81 1.36
C GLY A 467 -1.97 -28.52 0.00
N GLN A 468 -1.26 -27.71 -0.77
CA GLN A 468 -1.35 -27.65 -2.23
C GLN A 468 0.02 -27.20 -2.75
N GLU A 469 0.53 -27.92 -3.76
CA GLU A 469 1.83 -27.66 -4.39
C GLU A 469 1.82 -26.34 -5.18
N PRO A 470 2.93 -25.58 -5.18
CA PRO A 470 2.99 -24.30 -5.88
C PRO A 470 3.35 -24.48 -7.36
N GLU A 471 2.52 -23.93 -8.24
CA GLU A 471 2.88 -23.64 -9.62
C GLU A 471 3.71 -22.33 -9.69
N SER A 472 4.78 -22.38 -10.50
CA SER A 472 5.79 -21.36 -10.82
C SER A 472 7.02 -21.27 -9.88
N LEU A 473 8.17 -21.70 -10.42
CA LEU A 473 9.44 -21.94 -9.72
C LEU A 473 10.30 -20.68 -9.49
N ILE A 474 9.76 -19.47 -9.65
CA ILE A 474 10.52 -18.23 -9.45
C ILE A 474 10.06 -17.48 -8.19
N ASP A 475 8.79 -17.59 -7.80
CA ASP A 475 8.26 -16.92 -6.57
C ASP A 475 8.39 -17.78 -5.30
N ALA A 476 8.67 -19.09 -5.42
CA ALA A 476 8.79 -20.00 -4.28
C ALA A 476 10.09 -19.84 -3.45
N ALA A 477 11.02 -18.96 -3.86
CA ALA A 477 12.37 -18.90 -3.29
C ALA A 477 12.52 -17.99 -2.04
N ILE A 478 11.53 -17.18 -1.65
CA ILE A 478 11.72 -16.12 -0.65
C ILE A 478 10.60 -16.08 0.41
N ALA A 479 10.12 -17.24 0.84
CA ALA A 479 9.16 -17.35 1.95
C ALA A 479 9.91 -17.64 3.27
N PRO A 480 9.51 -17.08 4.43
CA PRO A 480 10.17 -17.31 5.72
C PRO A 480 10.22 -18.80 6.10
N GLU A 481 9.29 -19.61 5.61
CA GLU A 481 9.20 -21.07 5.80
C GLU A 481 10.41 -21.83 5.21
N ALA A 482 11.14 -21.22 4.29
CA ALA A 482 12.39 -21.78 3.75
C ALA A 482 13.59 -21.63 4.69
N CYS A 483 13.45 -20.86 5.79
CA CYS A 483 14.50 -20.63 6.78
C CYS A 483 14.91 -21.96 7.46
N PRO A 484 16.19 -22.38 7.38
CA PRO A 484 16.65 -23.62 8.03
C PRO A 484 16.38 -23.67 9.54
N ALA A 485 16.48 -22.53 10.23
CA ALA A 485 16.18 -22.36 11.65
C ALA A 485 14.79 -22.86 12.02
N LEU A 486 13.81 -22.72 11.12
CA LEU A 486 12.45 -23.16 11.41
C LEU A 486 12.32 -24.68 11.62
N LYS A 487 13.25 -25.45 11.05
CA LYS A 487 13.30 -26.91 11.19
C LYS A 487 14.04 -27.37 12.47
N ARG A 488 14.74 -26.46 13.15
CA ARG A 488 15.41 -26.74 14.43
C ARG A 488 14.38 -26.65 15.56
N ASN A 489 14.60 -27.41 16.63
CA ASN A 489 13.77 -27.33 17.83
C ASN A 489 13.78 -25.89 18.37
N PRO A 490 12.63 -25.37 18.83
CA PRO A 490 12.60 -24.06 19.47
C PRO A 490 13.48 -24.06 20.73
N GLY A 491 13.99 -22.88 21.06
CA GLY A 491 14.68 -22.62 22.32
C GLY A 491 13.76 -22.76 23.54
N PRO A 492 14.22 -22.29 24.72
CA PRO A 492 13.41 -22.23 25.93
C PRO A 492 12.06 -21.54 25.71
N GLU A 493 11.05 -21.91 26.51
CA GLU A 493 9.67 -21.37 26.35
C GLU A 493 9.59 -19.85 26.43
N ASN A 494 10.45 -19.23 27.26
CA ASN A 494 10.55 -17.79 27.42
C ASN A 494 11.36 -17.08 26.32
N ASP A 495 12.13 -17.83 25.52
CA ASP A 495 12.85 -17.29 24.37
C ASP A 495 13.02 -18.35 23.26
N PRO A 496 11.94 -18.59 22.47
CA PRO A 496 11.90 -19.69 21.51
C PRO A 496 12.89 -19.59 20.35
N ASN A 497 13.52 -18.44 20.16
CA ASN A 497 14.51 -18.21 19.09
C ASN A 497 15.95 -18.50 19.54
N LYS A 498 16.19 -18.64 20.84
CA LYS A 498 17.53 -18.87 21.39
C LYS A 498 18.12 -20.19 20.91
N GLY A 499 19.31 -20.13 20.32
CA GLY A 499 20.03 -21.27 19.74
C GLY A 499 19.47 -21.77 18.41
N ARG A 500 18.50 -21.07 17.81
CA ARG A 500 17.78 -21.54 16.62
C ARG A 500 18.38 -21.04 15.31
N PHE A 501 19.07 -19.91 15.32
CA PHE A 501 19.59 -19.18 14.15
C PHE A 501 21.13 -19.22 14.06
N GLY A 502 21.75 -20.22 14.69
CA GLY A 502 23.18 -20.50 14.55
C GLY A 502 24.08 -19.77 15.52
N GLU A 503 23.52 -19.11 16.55
CA GLU A 503 24.23 -18.53 17.71
C GLU A 503 25.32 -17.48 17.38
N ASN A 504 25.36 -16.98 16.15
CA ASN A 504 26.37 -16.01 15.72
C ASN A 504 25.70 -14.73 15.21
N ASP A 505 26.12 -13.59 15.75
CA ASP A 505 25.71 -12.26 15.29
C ASP A 505 26.42 -11.84 14.01
N ARG A 506 27.40 -12.62 13.54
CA ARG A 506 28.16 -12.39 12.30
C ARG A 506 28.36 -13.67 11.52
N ALA A 507 28.05 -13.62 10.23
CA ALA A 507 28.30 -14.74 9.32
C ALA A 507 28.43 -14.24 7.88
N GLN A 508 29.37 -14.82 7.12
CA GLN A 508 29.54 -14.63 5.68
C GLN A 508 29.57 -13.14 5.22
N GLY A 509 30.21 -12.27 6.02
CA GLY A 509 30.33 -10.85 5.71
C GLY A 509 29.15 -9.99 6.14
N PHE A 510 28.13 -10.57 6.79
CA PHE A 510 27.02 -9.85 7.42
C PHE A 510 27.22 -9.74 8.93
N ALA A 511 26.74 -8.65 9.53
CA ALA A 511 26.74 -8.42 10.96
C ALA A 511 25.37 -7.92 11.45
N LEU A 512 24.83 -8.54 12.49
CA LEU A 512 23.61 -8.14 13.18
C LEU A 512 23.98 -7.33 14.43
N ARG A 513 23.38 -6.15 14.57
CA ARG A 513 23.58 -5.24 15.70
C ARG A 513 22.24 -4.80 16.26
N ALA A 514 22.24 -4.42 17.53
CA ALA A 514 21.11 -3.73 18.15
C ALA A 514 21.58 -2.47 18.88
N SER A 515 20.75 -1.45 18.90
CA SER A 515 20.91 -0.24 19.69
C SER A 515 19.62 0.08 20.42
N PHE A 516 19.71 0.73 21.58
CA PHE A 516 18.60 0.93 22.49
C PHE A 516 18.37 2.41 22.77
N LYS A 517 17.10 2.80 22.85
CA LYS A 517 16.66 4.13 23.29
C LYS A 517 15.50 3.97 24.27
N GLU A 518 15.63 4.54 25.45
CA GLU A 518 14.55 4.54 26.44
C GLU A 518 13.36 5.40 25.96
N VAL A 519 12.14 4.91 26.18
CA VAL A 519 10.90 5.59 25.78
C VAL A 519 10.02 5.78 27.02
N GLY A 520 9.89 7.02 27.51
CA GLY A 520 8.99 7.36 28.62
C GLY A 520 9.38 6.73 29.97
N ASP A 521 8.39 6.20 30.71
CA ASP A 521 8.45 5.70 32.11
C ASP A 521 9.40 4.48 32.37
N GLY A 522 10.43 4.26 31.55
CA GLY A 522 11.50 3.30 31.82
C GLY A 522 11.14 1.82 31.63
N GLU A 523 9.88 1.48 31.39
CA GLU A 523 9.45 0.10 31.16
C GLU A 523 9.52 -0.36 29.69
N TRP A 524 9.53 0.58 28.75
CA TRP A 524 9.57 0.31 27.32
C TRP A 524 10.86 0.83 26.70
N VAL A 525 11.50 -0.03 25.93
CA VAL A 525 12.75 0.28 25.23
C VAL A 525 12.53 0.18 23.74
N SER A 526 12.85 1.24 23.01
CA SER A 526 12.96 1.18 21.56
C SER A 526 14.27 0.53 21.17
N ILE A 527 14.19 -0.52 20.36
CA ILE A 527 15.31 -1.32 19.89
C ILE A 527 15.42 -1.12 18.39
N ALA A 528 16.55 -0.58 17.93
CA ALA A 528 16.90 -0.50 16.51
C ALA A 528 17.85 -1.65 16.19
N MET A 529 17.40 -2.61 15.40
CA MET A 529 18.12 -3.80 15.00
C MET A 529 18.57 -3.65 13.55
N THR A 530 19.86 -3.76 13.30
CA THR A 530 20.46 -3.49 12.00
C THR A 530 21.29 -4.67 11.54
N VAL A 531 21.02 -5.15 10.33
CA VAL A 531 21.87 -6.09 9.61
C VAL A 531 22.71 -5.30 8.64
N GLU A 532 24.02 -5.33 8.79
CA GLU A 532 24.99 -4.64 7.93
C GLU A 532 25.73 -5.66 7.05
N ALA A 533 25.82 -5.36 5.76
CA ALA A 533 26.68 -6.05 4.82
C ALA A 533 28.07 -5.38 4.80
N GLY A 534 29.13 -6.18 4.90
CA GLY A 534 30.51 -5.73 4.83
C GLY A 534 30.91 -5.24 3.43
N ARG A 535 31.99 -4.46 3.34
CA ARG A 535 32.47 -3.80 2.09
C ARG A 535 32.75 -4.74 0.91
N GLY A 536 32.80 -6.05 1.12
CA GLY A 536 33.03 -7.06 0.07
C GLY A 536 31.81 -7.90 -0.32
N VAL A 537 30.64 -7.62 0.25
CA VAL A 537 29.39 -8.33 -0.06
C VAL A 537 28.66 -7.58 -1.18
N GLU A 538 28.39 -8.26 -2.29
CA GLU A 538 27.57 -7.72 -3.37
C GLU A 538 26.08 -7.89 -3.01
N LEU A 539 25.39 -6.78 -2.76
CA LEU A 539 23.95 -6.77 -2.54
C LEU A 539 23.22 -6.53 -3.85
N GLY A 540 22.23 -7.38 -4.14
CA GLY A 540 21.30 -7.20 -5.25
C GLY A 540 20.26 -6.11 -4.95
N SER A 541 19.72 -5.51 -6.01
CA SER A 541 18.54 -4.66 -5.90
C SER A 541 17.34 -5.51 -5.47
N GLY A 542 16.84 -5.30 -4.25
CA GLY A 542 15.74 -6.08 -3.67
C GLY A 542 16.18 -7.10 -2.60
N ASP A 543 17.49 -7.17 -2.31
CA ASP A 543 17.98 -7.97 -1.19
C ASP A 543 17.28 -7.57 0.11
N CYS A 544 16.91 -8.59 0.88
CA CYS A 544 16.12 -8.42 2.09
C CYS A 544 16.64 -9.27 3.24
N ALA A 545 16.38 -8.79 4.45
CA ALA A 545 16.55 -9.52 5.69
C ALA A 545 15.17 -9.84 6.28
N TRP A 546 14.95 -11.10 6.64
CA TRP A 546 13.80 -11.52 7.44
C TRP A 546 14.19 -11.48 8.91
N PHE A 547 13.63 -10.53 9.64
CA PHE A 547 13.76 -10.45 11.09
C PHE A 547 12.74 -11.38 11.75
N CYS A 548 13.25 -12.34 12.50
CA CYS A 548 12.51 -13.39 13.19
C CYS A 548 12.39 -12.99 14.66
N LEU A 549 11.25 -12.41 15.02
CA LEU A 549 10.95 -11.84 16.32
C LEU A 549 10.40 -12.90 17.29
N HIS A 550 10.35 -12.54 18.57
CA HIS A 550 9.70 -13.38 19.60
C HIS A 550 8.21 -13.63 19.26
N PRO A 551 7.63 -14.79 19.62
CA PRO A 551 6.24 -15.12 19.30
C PRO A 551 5.14 -14.15 19.79
N THR A 552 5.47 -13.29 20.76
CA THR A 552 4.58 -12.23 21.27
C THR A 552 4.44 -11.05 20.30
N PHE A 553 5.35 -10.89 19.35
CA PHE A 553 5.20 -9.91 18.28
C PHE A 553 4.22 -10.44 17.24
N GLN A 554 3.27 -9.59 16.87
CA GLN A 554 2.30 -9.88 15.82
C GLN A 554 2.62 -8.96 14.65
N PRO A 555 3.22 -9.51 13.57
CA PRO A 555 3.68 -10.87 13.34
C PRO A 555 5.10 -11.10 13.83
N GLN A 556 5.48 -12.37 13.78
CA GLN A 556 6.76 -12.89 14.25
C GLN A 556 7.87 -12.77 13.19
N TRP A 557 7.51 -12.45 11.94
CA TRP A 557 8.45 -12.40 10.81
C TRP A 557 8.26 -11.07 10.11
N VAL A 558 9.33 -10.30 10.01
CA VAL A 558 9.30 -8.98 9.37
C VAL A 558 10.34 -8.93 8.27
N LYS A 559 9.88 -8.81 7.02
CA LYS A 559 10.75 -8.60 5.87
C LYS A 559 11.16 -7.13 5.81
N VAL A 560 12.47 -6.89 5.75
CA VAL A 560 13.05 -5.55 5.64
C VAL A 560 14.05 -5.53 4.49
N LEU A 561 13.86 -4.61 3.55
CA LEU A 561 14.78 -4.41 2.41
C LEU A 561 16.06 -3.70 2.87
N PHE A 562 17.19 -4.07 2.28
CA PHE A 562 18.44 -3.35 2.45
C PHE A 562 18.34 -1.93 1.83
N ARG A 563 18.87 -0.93 2.55
CA ARG A 563 19.14 0.41 2.05
C ARG A 563 20.64 0.66 2.12
N GLY A 564 21.27 0.82 0.96
CA GLY A 564 22.73 0.82 0.89
C GLY A 564 23.25 -0.54 1.36
N ASN A 565 24.04 -0.54 2.43
CA ASN A 565 24.60 -1.76 3.01
C ASN A 565 23.87 -2.23 4.28
N ALA A 566 22.71 -1.66 4.64
CA ALA A 566 22.05 -2.00 5.90
C ALA A 566 20.53 -2.22 5.76
N ALA A 567 20.01 -3.25 6.44
CA ALA A 567 18.58 -3.43 6.68
C ALA A 567 18.30 -3.16 8.17
N THR A 568 17.45 -2.18 8.47
CA THR A 568 17.17 -1.77 9.86
C THR A 568 15.69 -1.91 10.20
N LEU A 569 15.41 -2.61 11.30
CA LEU A 569 14.10 -2.76 11.91
C LEU A 569 14.08 -2.06 13.27
N VAL A 570 13.07 -1.22 13.53
CA VAL A 570 12.88 -0.57 14.82
C VAL A 570 11.57 -1.03 15.45
N LEU A 571 11.65 -1.53 16.69
CA LEU A 571 10.48 -1.92 17.49
C LEU A 571 10.61 -1.47 18.94
N GLN A 572 9.53 -1.57 19.71
CA GLN A 572 9.56 -1.38 21.17
C GLN A 572 9.31 -2.71 21.86
N ALA A 573 10.10 -2.98 22.90
CA ALA A 573 9.96 -4.17 23.75
C ALA A 573 10.03 -3.78 25.23
N TRP A 574 9.43 -4.64 26.05
CA TRP A 574 9.38 -4.51 27.51
C TRP A 574 10.32 -5.49 28.23
N GLY A 575 11.00 -6.34 27.45
CA GLY A 575 11.88 -7.44 27.87
C GLY A 575 12.85 -7.82 26.76
N GLY A 576 13.92 -8.53 27.12
CA GLY A 576 14.88 -9.09 26.18
C GLY A 576 14.33 -10.33 25.47
N PHE A 577 14.84 -10.59 24.27
CA PHE A 577 14.58 -11.82 23.52
C PHE A 577 15.72 -12.06 22.54
N THR A 578 15.82 -13.28 22.02
CA THR A 578 16.78 -13.60 20.97
C THR A 578 16.19 -13.28 19.61
N LEU A 579 16.88 -12.40 18.89
CA LEU A 579 16.55 -12.03 17.52
C LEU A 579 17.20 -13.01 16.54
N GLY A 580 16.41 -13.62 15.68
CA GLY A 580 16.91 -14.32 14.50
C GLY A 580 16.85 -13.43 13.26
N VAL A 581 17.80 -13.57 12.35
CA VAL A 581 17.73 -12.99 11.01
C VAL A 581 18.02 -14.04 9.96
N TRP A 582 17.21 -14.05 8.90
CA TRP A 582 17.41 -14.89 7.72
C TRP A 582 17.60 -14.05 6.46
N LEU A 583 18.69 -14.31 5.73
CA LEU A 583 19.04 -13.66 4.47
C LEU A 583 18.93 -14.71 3.35
N PRO A 584 17.78 -14.83 2.67
CA PRO A 584 17.50 -15.95 1.76
C PRO A 584 18.45 -16.02 0.57
N GLU A 585 18.69 -14.89 -0.10
CA GLU A 585 19.57 -14.80 -1.27
C GLU A 585 21.02 -15.21 -0.96
N HIS A 586 21.47 -14.91 0.25
CA HIS A 586 22.84 -15.19 0.71
C HIS A 586 22.93 -16.51 1.50
N ARG A 587 21.78 -17.12 1.81
CA ARG A 587 21.65 -18.29 2.69
C ARG A 587 22.35 -18.12 4.05
N VAL A 588 22.21 -16.94 4.66
CA VAL A 588 22.84 -16.59 5.93
C VAL A 588 21.80 -16.51 7.05
N GLU A 589 22.11 -17.16 8.18
CA GLU A 589 21.38 -17.03 9.45
C GLU A 589 22.25 -16.23 10.42
N LEU A 590 21.64 -15.28 11.13
CA LEU A 590 22.28 -14.54 12.21
C LEU A 590 21.41 -14.62 13.46
N GLU A 591 22.04 -14.64 14.63
CA GLU A 591 21.38 -14.68 15.92
C GLU A 591 21.97 -13.62 16.84
N LEU A 592 21.11 -12.88 17.54
CA LEU A 592 21.53 -11.90 18.53
C LEU A 592 20.63 -11.96 19.77
N ASP A 593 21.19 -12.39 20.90
CA ASP A 593 20.53 -12.29 22.20
C ASP A 593 20.59 -10.83 22.69
N LEU A 594 19.44 -10.14 22.69
CA LEU A 594 19.38 -8.72 23.02
C LEU A 594 19.80 -8.43 24.46
N SER A 595 19.67 -9.40 25.37
CA SER A 595 20.11 -9.26 26.78
C SER A 595 21.63 -9.22 26.93
N GLN A 596 22.36 -9.75 25.95
CA GLN A 596 23.82 -9.83 25.97
C GLN A 596 24.49 -8.66 25.23
N VAL A 597 23.71 -7.77 24.61
CA VAL A 597 24.23 -6.65 23.84
C VAL A 597 24.80 -5.58 24.80
N PRO A 598 26.05 -5.12 24.60
CA PRO A 598 26.61 -4.06 25.43
C PRO A 598 25.76 -2.79 25.39
N GLY A 599 25.37 -2.28 26.56
CA GLY A 599 24.51 -1.10 26.68
C GLY A 599 23.00 -1.39 26.63
N ALA A 600 22.59 -2.66 26.67
CA ALA A 600 21.19 -3.03 26.86
C ALA A 600 20.64 -2.45 28.20
N PRO A 601 19.51 -1.74 28.18
CA PRO A 601 18.87 -1.23 29.39
C PRO A 601 18.43 -2.37 30.33
N LYS A 602 18.27 -2.08 31.62
CA LYS A 602 17.86 -3.10 32.61
C LYS A 602 16.59 -3.85 32.23
N ALA A 603 15.62 -3.17 31.64
CA ALA A 603 14.38 -3.80 31.16
C ALA A 603 14.64 -4.91 30.14
N ILE A 604 15.72 -4.84 29.35
CA ILE A 604 16.11 -5.86 28.36
C ILE A 604 16.99 -6.97 28.96
N VAL A 605 17.70 -6.69 30.05
CA VAL A 605 18.63 -7.63 30.70
C VAL A 605 17.94 -8.49 31.76
N GLU A 606 17.02 -7.89 32.51
CA GLU A 606 16.44 -8.48 33.73
C GLU A 606 15.06 -9.14 33.49
N ARG A 607 14.40 -8.87 32.35
CA ARG A 607 13.08 -9.38 31.97
C ARG A 607 13.19 -10.09 30.64
#